data_AF-A0A350UXM5-F1
#
_entry.id   AF-A0A350UXM5-F1
#
_cell.length_a   1.000
_cell.length_b   1.000
_cell.length_c   1.000
_cell.angle_alpha   90.00
_cell.angle_beta   90.00
_cell.angle_gamma   90.00
#
_symmetry.space_group_name_H-M   'P 1'
#
loop_
_entity.id
_entity.type
_entity.pdbx_description
1 polymer ?
#
loop_
_entity_poly.entity_id
_entity_poly.type
_entity_poly.pdbx_seq_one_letter_code
_entity_poly.pdbx_strand_id
1 'polypeptide(L)'
;GISAMQGNGPINGTPYPLGLLAAGTDMTALDRVLAEIVDVPVDKVYALEAARIRQYGQWDLQHIECVGETDLDSLKVSDFKLAKYPVDITFNPFRLVKSFLKQFYEVGIKEKLAGSN
;
A
#
# COMPACT_ATOMS: atom_id res chain seq x y z
N GLY A 1 -3.43 -16.45 -9.57
CA GLY A 1 -2.11 -16.46 -10.23
C GLY A 1 -1.17 -15.62 -9.39
N ILE A 2 0.05 -16.11 -9.16
CA ILE A 2 1.13 -15.48 -8.39
C ILE A 2 1.85 -14.34 -9.16
N SER A 3 1.07 -13.58 -9.95
CA SER A 3 1.59 -12.48 -10.76
C SER A 3 1.49 -11.18 -9.98
N ALA A 4 2.59 -10.45 -9.91
CA ALA A 4 2.63 -9.08 -9.44
C ALA A 4 2.39 -8.11 -10.61
N MET A 5 2.36 -6.81 -10.31
CA MET A 5 2.31 -5.71 -11.26
C MET A 5 3.50 -4.80 -11.04
N GLN A 6 4.30 -4.58 -12.09
CA GLN A 6 5.46 -3.69 -12.05
C GLN A 6 5.20 -2.40 -12.84
N GLY A 7 6.10 -1.42 -12.70
CA GLY A 7 5.97 -0.09 -13.30
C GLY A 7 4.86 0.71 -12.62
N ASN A 8 4.07 1.46 -13.40
CA ASN A 8 3.00 2.30 -12.86
C ASN A 8 1.70 1.51 -12.61
N GLY A 9 1.84 0.30 -12.06
CA GLY A 9 0.71 -0.52 -11.61
C GLY A 9 -0.10 0.17 -10.49
N PRO A 10 -1.28 -0.38 -10.13
CA PRO A 10 -1.86 -1.62 -10.63
C PRO A 10 -2.56 -1.47 -11.99
N ILE A 11 -2.94 -0.25 -12.42
CA ILE A 11 -3.71 -0.03 -13.65
C ILE A 11 -2.79 0.17 -14.87
N ASN A 12 -1.74 1.00 -14.74
CA ASN A 12 -0.86 1.37 -15.85
C ASN A 12 0.49 0.64 -15.79
N GLY A 13 0.49 -0.55 -15.18
CA GLY A 13 1.67 -1.41 -15.03
C GLY A 13 1.70 -2.54 -16.06
N THR A 14 2.71 -3.39 -15.96
CA THR A 14 2.75 -4.66 -16.70
C THR A 14 2.80 -5.83 -15.71
N PRO A 15 2.19 -6.98 -16.06
CA PRO A 15 2.31 -8.19 -15.26
C PRO A 15 3.78 -8.60 -15.08
N TYR A 16 4.14 -9.01 -13.87
CA TYR A 16 5.43 -9.58 -13.52
C TYR A 16 5.23 -10.95 -12.87
N PRO A 17 5.82 -12.04 -13.40
CA PRO A 17 5.58 -13.39 -12.90
C PRO A 17 6.40 -13.66 -11.63
N LEU A 18 6.05 -13.00 -10.52
CA LEU A 18 6.80 -13.08 -9.26
C LEU A 18 6.92 -14.49 -8.70
N GLY A 19 5.92 -15.35 -8.93
CA GLY A 19 6.06 -16.76 -8.57
C GLY A 19 5.86 -17.06 -7.08
N LEU A 20 5.48 -16.05 -6.28
CA LEU A 20 5.48 -16.12 -4.84
C LEU A 20 4.07 -16.13 -4.25
N LEU A 21 3.87 -16.99 -3.25
CA LEU A 21 2.74 -16.92 -2.32
C LEU A 21 3.32 -16.72 -0.92
N ALA A 22 2.92 -15.64 -0.25
CA ALA A 22 3.37 -15.32 1.09
C ALA A 22 2.17 -15.15 2.02
N ALA A 23 2.32 -15.58 3.27
CA ALA A 23 1.34 -15.44 4.33
C ALA A 23 2.08 -15.21 5.64
N GLY A 24 1.47 -14.44 6.55
CA GLY A 24 2.04 -14.14 7.85
C GLY A 24 0.96 -13.73 8.85
N THR A 25 1.30 -13.79 10.13
CA THR A 25 0.44 -13.34 11.23
C THR A 25 0.61 -11.85 11.54
N ASP A 26 1.74 -11.27 11.12
CA ASP A 26 2.05 -9.84 11.20
C ASP A 26 2.10 -9.25 9.78
N MET A 27 1.18 -8.33 9.50
CA MET A 27 1.06 -7.67 8.20
C MET A 27 2.24 -6.74 7.89
N THR A 28 2.81 -6.08 8.91
CA THR A 28 3.98 -5.23 8.73
C THR A 28 5.20 -6.07 8.38
N ALA A 29 5.35 -7.23 9.02
CA ALA A 29 6.42 -8.16 8.71
C ALA A 29 6.28 -8.73 7.29
N LEU A 30 5.06 -9.11 6.90
CA LEU A 30 4.75 -9.60 5.56
C LEU A 30 5.09 -8.56 4.48
N ASP A 31 4.62 -7.32 4.64
CA ASP A 31 4.90 -6.24 3.70
C ASP A 31 6.40 -5.91 3.66
N ARG A 32 7.11 -5.97 4.81
CA ARG A 32 8.54 -5.74 4.90
C ARG A 32 9.35 -6.79 4.13
N VAL A 33 8.97 -8.07 4.23
CA VAL A 33 9.58 -9.17 3.48
C VAL A 33 9.31 -9.04 1.99
N LEU A 34 8.07 -8.72 1.59
CA LEU A 34 7.74 -8.50 0.17
C LEU A 34 8.51 -7.31 -0.42
N ALA A 35 8.65 -6.21 0.33
CA ALA A 35 9.45 -5.07 -0.08
C ALA A 35 10.94 -5.44 -0.27
N GLU A 36 11.48 -6.29 0.59
CA GLU A 36 12.85 -6.82 0.44
C GLU A 36 13.00 -7.65 -0.85
N ILE A 37 12.02 -8.51 -1.14
CA ILE A 37 12.04 -9.41 -2.30
C ILE A 37 12.07 -8.63 -3.62
N VAL A 38 11.31 -7.53 -3.71
CA VAL A 38 11.25 -6.68 -4.91
C VAL A 38 12.20 -5.49 -4.89
N ASP A 39 13.17 -5.47 -3.97
CA ASP A 39 14.18 -4.43 -3.80
C ASP A 39 13.60 -2.99 -3.68
N VAL A 40 12.57 -2.86 -2.83
CA VAL A 40 11.96 -1.57 -2.51
C VAL A 40 12.49 -1.07 -1.18
N PRO A 41 13.10 0.14 -1.14
CA PRO A 41 13.45 0.79 0.12
C PRO A 41 12.24 1.01 1.02
N VAL A 42 12.37 0.66 2.30
CA VAL A 42 11.28 0.70 3.30
C VAL A 42 10.68 2.10 3.44
N ASP A 43 11.52 3.14 3.38
CA ASP A 43 11.14 4.55 3.49
C ASP A 43 10.28 5.05 2.31
N LYS A 44 10.30 4.32 1.18
CA LYS A 44 9.44 4.60 0.02
C LYS A 44 8.07 3.93 0.10
N VAL A 45 7.88 3.00 1.03
CA VAL A 45 6.60 2.36 1.29
C VAL A 45 5.94 3.07 2.46
N TYR A 46 5.07 4.05 2.18
CA TYR A 46 4.48 4.91 3.22
C TYR A 46 3.81 4.15 4.36
N ALA A 47 3.20 2.99 4.10
CA ALA A 47 2.60 2.15 5.12
C ALA A 47 3.66 1.55 6.07
N LEU A 48 4.78 1.06 5.53
CA LEU A 48 5.89 0.53 6.33
C LEU A 48 6.62 1.64 7.09
N GLU A 49 6.84 2.80 6.48
CA GLU A 49 7.46 3.92 7.17
C GLU A 49 6.56 4.42 8.32
N ALA A 50 5.25 4.49 8.11
CA ALA A 50 4.30 4.80 9.17
C ALA A 50 4.32 3.74 10.28
N ALA A 51 4.37 2.45 9.93
CA ALA A 51 4.47 1.35 10.89
C ALA A 51 5.75 1.45 11.73
N ARG A 52 6.89 1.77 11.09
CA ARG A 52 8.18 2.04 11.77
C ARG A 52 8.07 3.21 12.74
N ILE A 53 7.55 4.36 12.31
CA ILE A 53 7.40 5.54 13.18
C ILE A 53 6.48 5.24 14.38
N ARG A 54 5.42 4.46 14.15
CA ARG A 54 4.42 4.11 15.17
C ARG A 54 4.79 2.89 16.01
N GLN A 55 5.90 2.20 15.69
CA GLN A 55 6.28 0.93 16.31
C GLN A 55 5.13 -0.09 16.27
N TYR A 56 4.45 -0.19 15.13
CA TYR A 56 3.35 -1.10 14.89
C TYR A 56 3.84 -2.29 14.07
N GLY A 57 3.66 -3.51 14.60
CA GLY A 57 4.20 -4.74 13.98
C GLY A 57 5.74 -4.75 13.91
N GLN A 58 6.30 -5.81 13.33
CA GLN A 58 7.74 -5.95 13.11
C GLN A 58 8.13 -5.41 11.74
N TRP A 59 8.84 -4.29 11.74
CA TRP A 59 9.35 -3.63 10.53
C TRP A 59 10.83 -3.89 10.28
N ASP A 60 11.57 -4.35 11.31
CA ASP A 60 12.99 -4.66 11.21
C ASP A 60 13.17 -6.08 10.70
N LEU A 61 13.79 -6.20 9.51
CA LEU A 61 13.99 -7.47 8.84
C LEU A 61 14.79 -8.48 9.67
N GLN A 62 15.71 -8.01 10.52
CA GLN A 62 16.52 -8.88 11.38
C GLN A 62 15.70 -9.59 12.46
N HIS A 63 14.52 -9.05 12.78
CA HIS A 63 13.61 -9.57 13.79
C HIS A 63 12.41 -10.30 13.18
N ILE A 64 12.40 -10.51 11.85
CA ILE A 64 11.34 -11.25 11.17
C ILE A 64 11.81 -12.68 10.93
N GLU A 65 11.05 -13.64 11.47
CA GLU A 65 11.27 -15.06 11.20
C GLU A 65 10.50 -15.49 9.95
N CYS A 66 11.23 -15.91 8.91
CA CYS A 66 10.65 -16.52 7.72
C CYS A 66 10.55 -18.03 7.93
N VAL A 67 9.32 -18.56 7.93
CA VAL A 67 9.07 -20.00 8.09
C VAL A 67 9.07 -20.68 6.72
N GLY A 68 9.94 -21.68 6.54
CA GLY A 68 10.05 -22.47 5.32
C GLY A 68 11.50 -22.88 5.03
N GLU A 69 11.70 -23.77 4.05
CA GLU A 69 13.05 -24.17 3.60
C GLU A 69 13.72 -23.13 2.68
N THR A 70 12.97 -22.10 2.28
CA THR A 70 13.43 -21.11 1.31
C THR A 70 14.12 -19.94 1.99
N ASP A 71 15.39 -19.74 1.66
CA ASP A 71 16.17 -18.56 2.05
C ASP A 71 15.61 -17.29 1.39
N LEU A 72 15.51 -16.20 2.16
CA LEU A 72 14.97 -14.93 1.67
C LEU A 72 15.78 -14.38 0.49
N ASP A 73 17.10 -14.53 0.54
CA ASP A 73 17.97 -14.04 -0.54
C ASP A 73 17.73 -14.78 -1.86
N SER A 74 17.28 -16.03 -1.81
CA SER A 74 16.93 -16.80 -3.02
C SER A 74 15.64 -16.33 -3.70
N LEU A 75 14.81 -15.57 -2.99
CA LEU A 75 13.54 -15.04 -3.50
C LEU A 75 13.69 -13.65 -4.14
N LYS A 76 14.81 -12.96 -3.87
CA LYS A 76 15.02 -11.59 -4.35
C LYS A 76 15.07 -11.52 -5.87
N VAL A 77 14.40 -10.52 -6.42
CA VAL A 77 14.38 -10.24 -7.85
C VAL A 77 15.07 -8.91 -8.16
N SER A 78 15.95 -8.90 -9.16
CA SER A 78 16.74 -7.70 -9.52
C SER A 78 16.19 -6.91 -10.70
N ASP A 79 15.18 -7.42 -11.40
CA ASP A 79 14.63 -6.84 -12.63
C ASP A 79 13.22 -6.25 -12.46
N PHE A 80 12.70 -6.27 -11.24
CA PHE A 80 11.39 -5.70 -10.90
C PHE A 80 11.41 -4.17 -11.01
N LYS A 81 10.54 -3.62 -11.85
CA LYS A 81 10.51 -2.16 -12.11
C LYS A 81 9.59 -1.45 -11.12
N LEU A 82 10.13 -0.52 -10.34
CA LEU A 82 9.33 0.33 -9.45
C LEU A 82 8.53 1.38 -10.22
N ALA A 83 7.44 1.84 -9.61
CA ALA A 83 6.64 2.94 -10.14
C ALA A 83 7.50 4.22 -10.25
N LYS A 84 7.45 4.87 -11.41
CA LYS A 84 8.23 6.09 -11.66
C LYS A 84 7.51 7.34 -11.18
N TYR A 85 6.19 7.33 -11.29
CA TYR A 85 5.36 8.46 -10.88
C TYR A 85 4.69 8.09 -9.57
N PRO A 86 4.86 8.89 -8.50
CA PRO A 86 3.97 8.77 -7.37
C PRO A 86 2.56 9.03 -7.89
N VAL A 87 1.64 8.10 -7.64
CA VAL A 87 0.22 8.46 -7.69
C VAL A 87 0.03 9.53 -6.62
N ASP A 88 -0.36 10.74 -7.05
CA ASP A 88 -0.65 11.83 -6.13
C ASP A 88 -1.80 11.43 -5.20
N ILE A 89 -1.44 10.89 -4.04
CA ILE A 89 -2.35 10.68 -2.90
C ILE A 89 -2.57 11.98 -2.11
N THR A 90 -2.01 13.09 -2.60
CA THR A 90 -2.16 14.41 -2.00
C THR A 90 -3.63 14.81 -1.99
N PHE A 91 -4.14 15.10 -0.79
CA PHE A 91 -5.47 15.64 -0.64
C PHE A 91 -5.51 17.06 -1.18
N ASN A 92 -6.16 17.27 -2.33
CA ASN A 92 -6.42 18.61 -2.83
C ASN A 92 -7.32 19.38 -1.83
N PRO A 93 -6.84 20.48 -1.20
CA PRO A 93 -7.59 21.19 -0.16
C PRO A 93 -8.90 21.79 -0.69
N PHE A 94 -8.94 22.25 -1.96
CA PHE A 94 -10.19 22.71 -2.58
C PHE A 94 -11.20 21.56 -2.72
N ARG A 95 -10.74 20.36 -3.07
CA ARG A 95 -11.61 19.18 -3.17
C ARG A 95 -12.18 18.80 -1.80
N LEU A 96 -11.37 18.88 -0.73
CA LEU A 96 -11.82 18.64 0.64
C LEU A 96 -12.91 19.64 1.04
N VAL A 97 -12.65 20.95 0.90
CA VAL A 97 -13.62 22.00 1.24
C VAL A 97 -14.92 21.81 0.46
N LYS A 98 -14.83 21.56 -0.85
CA LYS A 98 -16.01 21.30 -1.69
C LYS A 98 -16.80 20.08 -1.21
N SER A 99 -16.11 18.99 -0.83
CA SER A 99 -16.77 17.79 -0.29
C SER A 99 -17.47 18.07 1.03
N PHE A 100 -16.84 18.79 1.96
CA PHE A 100 -17.50 19.19 3.21
C PHE A 100 -18.72 20.08 2.96
N LEU A 101 -18.60 21.10 2.13
CA LEU A 101 -19.72 21.99 1.79
C LEU A 101 -20.88 21.22 1.15
N LYS A 102 -20.58 20.30 0.22
CA LYS A 102 -21.58 19.44 -0.40
C LYS A 102 -22.30 18.58 0.64
N GLN A 103 -21.56 17.96 1.56
CA GLN A 103 -22.13 17.12 2.62
C GLN A 103 -23.01 17.93 3.58
N PHE A 104 -22.58 19.14 3.97
CA PHE A 104 -23.41 20.06 4.77
C PHE A 104 -24.70 20.45 4.05
N TYR A 105 -24.65 20.71 2.74
CA TYR A 105 -25.85 21.03 1.96
C TYR A 105 -26.80 19.84 1.83
N GLU A 106 -26.27 18.64 1.52
CA GLU A 106 -27.09 17.44 1.35
C GLU A 106 -27.80 17.05 2.65
N VAL A 107 -27.07 16.95 3.76
CA VAL A 107 -27.63 16.56 5.06
C VAL A 107 -28.42 17.70 5.72
N GLY A 108 -27.91 18.93 5.64
CA GLY A 108 -28.48 20.07 6.37
C GLY A 108 -29.71 20.68 5.71
N ILE A 109 -29.77 20.69 4.38
CA ILE A 109 -30.78 21.43 3.61
C ILE A 109 -31.66 20.45 2.81
N LYS A 110 -31.05 19.61 1.98
CA LYS A 110 -31.79 18.78 1.02
C LYS A 110 -32.58 17.66 1.69
N GLU A 111 -32.00 16.94 2.64
CA GLU A 111 -32.70 15.88 3.39
C GLU A 111 -33.82 16.42 4.28
N LYS A 112 -33.61 17.57 4.94
CA LYS A 112 -34.66 18.23 5.74
C LYS A 112 -35.83 18.73 4.91
N LEU A 113 -35.58 19.24 3.70
CA LEU A 113 -36.63 19.64 2.75
C LEU A 113 -37.40 18.42 2.21
N ALA A 114 -36.73 17.30 1.99
CA ALA A 114 -37.35 16.07 1.48
C ALA A 114 -38.17 15.31 2.55
N GLY A 115 -37.79 15.40 3.83
CA GLY A 115 -38.51 14.78 4.95
C GLY A 115 -39.62 15.63 5.58
N SER A 116 -39.92 16.82 5.01
CA SER A 116 -40.96 17.74 5.49
C SER A 116 -42.25 17.72 4.64
N ASN A 117 -42.39 16.73 3.74
CA ASN A 117 -43.65 16.39 3.05
C ASN A 117 -44.20 15.08 3.62
#